data_AF-A0A222FJV0-F1
#
_entry.id   AF-A0A222FJV0-F1
#
_cell.length_a   1.000
_cell.length_b   1.000
_cell.length_c   1.000
_cell.angle_alpha   90.00
_cell.angle_beta   90.00
_cell.angle_gamma   90.00
#
_symmetry.space_group_name_H-M   'P 1'
#
loop_
_entity.id
_entity.type
_entity.pdbx_description
1 polymer ?
#
loop_
_entity_poly.entity_id
_entity_poly.type
_entity_poly.pdbx_seq_one_letter_code
_entity_poly.pdbx_strand_id
1 'polypeptide(L)'
;MRALACLTLIVITALTGCGRDPERMANIRDLGDAINHCRNYTRQVLPDDTAIAIDRLSTRENTEFYDVYLRVSDKDHNGWVRCQVTQDGYIDEHRVYGMRHEGPSIFSF
;
A
#
# COMPACT_ATOMS: atom_id res chain seq x y z
N MET A 1 36.00 -32.60 21.67
CA MET A 1 35.67 -31.66 20.58
C MET A 1 34.23 -31.91 20.09
N ARG A 2 33.20 -31.45 20.82
CA ARG A 2 31.77 -31.69 20.49
C ARG A 2 30.90 -30.42 20.59
N ALA A 3 31.52 -29.23 20.56
CA ALA A 3 30.83 -27.97 20.84
C ALA A 3 30.83 -26.97 19.66
N LEU A 4 31.31 -27.37 18.47
CA LEU A 4 31.45 -26.46 17.32
C LEU A 4 30.39 -26.63 16.23
N ALA A 5 29.53 -27.65 16.28
CA ALA A 5 28.54 -27.90 15.24
C ALA A 5 27.17 -27.23 15.49
N CYS A 6 26.91 -26.72 16.70
CA CYS A 6 25.61 -26.11 17.04
C CYS A 6 25.55 -24.61 16.73
N LEU A 7 26.68 -23.91 16.64
CA LEU A 7 26.68 -22.45 16.52
C LEU A 7 26.41 -21.95 15.09
N THR A 8 26.54 -22.81 14.08
CA THR A 8 26.32 -22.44 12.67
C THR A 8 24.87 -22.58 12.20
N LEU A 9 23.98 -23.18 13.00
CA LEU A 9 22.58 -23.35 12.60
C LEU A 9 21.69 -22.13 12.90
N ILE A 10 22.15 -21.18 13.73
CA ILE A 10 21.34 -20.02 14.16
C ILE A 10 21.40 -18.85 13.16
N VAL A 11 22.38 -18.84 12.25
CA VAL A 11 22.56 -17.72 11.30
C VAL A 11 21.60 -17.80 10.09
N ILE A 12 20.93 -18.94 9.86
CA ILE A 12 20.11 -19.16 8.66
C ILE A 12 18.65 -18.67 8.86
N THR A 13 18.19 -18.45 10.09
CA THR A 13 16.79 -18.01 10.34
C THR A 13 16.58 -16.49 10.27
N ALA A 14 17.62 -15.69 10.01
CA ALA A 14 17.49 -14.23 9.93
C ALA A 14 16.97 -13.69 8.57
N LEU A 15 16.59 -14.56 7.63
CA LEU A 15 16.07 -14.18 6.31
C LEU A 15 14.56 -14.45 6.13
N THR A 16 13.84 -14.86 7.17
CA THR A 16 12.39 -15.03 7.08
C THR A 16 11.68 -13.69 7.25
N GLY A 17 11.40 -13.04 6.11
CA GLY A 17 10.61 -11.81 6.08
C GLY A 17 10.06 -11.42 4.71
N CYS A 18 9.96 -12.32 3.72
CA CYS A 18 9.13 -12.08 2.53
C CYS A 18 7.64 -12.25 2.90
N GLY A 19 7.17 -11.51 3.91
CA GLY A 19 5.76 -11.45 4.29
C GLY A 19 5.09 -10.29 3.57
N ARG A 20 3.93 -10.53 2.96
CA ARG A 20 3.05 -9.44 2.52
C ARG A 20 2.65 -8.62 3.75
N ASP A 21 2.73 -7.30 3.62
CA ASP A 21 2.32 -6.37 4.67
C ASP A 21 0.82 -6.54 4.96
N PRO A 22 0.43 -6.89 6.20
CA PRO A 22 -0.97 -7.08 6.56
C PRO A 22 -1.80 -5.80 6.40
N GLU A 23 -1.21 -4.61 6.53
CA GLU A 23 -1.93 -3.33 6.37
C GLU A 23 -2.35 -3.09 4.92
N ARG A 24 -1.64 -3.71 3.97
CA ARG A 24 -1.93 -3.65 2.55
C ARG A 24 -2.99 -4.67 2.12
N MET A 25 -3.48 -5.51 3.03
CA MET A 25 -4.43 -6.59 2.73
C MET A 25 -5.86 -6.25 3.14
N ALA A 26 -6.83 -6.55 2.28
CA ALA A 26 -8.25 -6.54 2.61
C ALA A 26 -9.02 -7.60 1.81
N ASN A 27 -10.27 -7.88 2.21
CA ASN A 27 -11.16 -8.68 1.39
C ASN A 27 -11.83 -7.77 0.36
N ILE A 28 -11.55 -8.01 -0.92
CA ILE A 28 -12.05 -7.21 -2.04
C ILE A 28 -12.95 -8.07 -2.91
N ARG A 29 -14.17 -7.62 -3.15
CA ARG A 29 -15.14 -8.33 -4.01
C ARG A 29 -15.50 -7.56 -5.26
N ASP A 30 -15.31 -6.25 -5.22
CA ASP A 30 -15.59 -5.34 -6.31
C ASP A 30 -14.71 -4.08 -6.24
N LEU A 31 -14.87 -3.21 -7.23
CA LEU A 31 -14.15 -1.96 -7.32
C LEU A 31 -14.46 -1.01 -6.14
N GLY A 32 -15.67 -1.03 -5.59
CA GLY A 32 -16.05 -0.21 -4.45
C GLY A 32 -15.26 -0.58 -3.19
N ASP A 33 -15.09 -1.88 -2.96
CA ASP A 33 -14.22 -2.40 -1.90
C ASP A 33 -12.76 -1.97 -2.13
N ALA A 34 -12.26 -2.09 -3.36
CA ALA A 34 -10.89 -1.66 -3.70
C ALA A 34 -10.67 -0.16 -3.47
N ILE A 35 -11.65 0.67 -3.82
CA ILE A 35 -11.63 2.12 -3.57
C ILE A 35 -11.57 2.41 -2.08
N ASN A 36 -12.41 1.75 -1.29
CA ASN A 36 -12.44 1.94 0.17
C ASN A 36 -11.14 1.47 0.83
N HIS A 37 -10.61 0.33 0.40
CA HIS A 37 -9.34 -0.21 0.88
C HIS A 37 -8.20 0.77 0.62
N CYS A 38 -8.05 1.21 -0.64
CA CYS A 38 -7.00 2.17 -0.96
C CYS A 38 -7.17 3.51 -0.22
N ARG A 39 -8.41 3.99 -0.07
CA ARG A 39 -8.69 5.21 0.69
C ARG A 39 -8.28 5.08 2.16
N ASN A 40 -8.56 3.94 2.78
CA ASN A 40 -8.20 3.69 4.17
C ASN A 40 -6.67 3.60 4.34
N TYR A 41 -5.99 2.87 3.46
CA TYR A 41 -4.53 2.82 3.47
C TYR A 41 -3.90 4.21 3.24
N THR A 42 -4.46 5.02 2.33
CA THR A 42 -4.01 6.40 2.10
C THR A 42 -4.16 7.28 3.33
N ARG A 43 -5.19 7.08 4.16
CA ARG A 43 -5.35 7.80 5.44
C ARG A 43 -4.28 7.45 6.47
N GLN A 44 -3.73 6.24 6.41
CA GLN A 44 -2.65 5.83 7.31
C GLN A 44 -1.30 6.43 6.88
N VAL A 45 -1.13 6.62 5.57
CA VAL A 45 0.10 7.17 4.97
C VAL A 45 0.17 8.69 5.02
N LEU A 46 -0.96 9.38 4.81
CA LEU A 46 -1.01 10.83 4.74
C LEU A 46 -1.42 11.46 6.08
N PRO A 47 -1.03 12.72 6.34
CA PRO A 47 -1.47 13.45 7.54
C PRO A 47 -2.99 13.49 7.69
N ASP A 48 -3.47 13.44 8.94
CA ASP A 48 -4.90 13.38 9.29
C ASP A 48 -5.75 14.53 8.72
N ASP A 49 -5.14 15.69 8.46
CA ASP A 49 -5.79 16.86 7.87
C ASP A 49 -5.91 16.81 6.34
N THR A 50 -5.42 15.74 5.70
CA THR A 50 -5.52 15.55 4.26
C THR A 50 -6.94 15.16 3.86
N ALA A 51 -7.59 16.00 3.05
CA ALA A 51 -8.86 15.66 2.42
C ALA A 51 -8.63 14.63 1.30
N ILE A 52 -9.42 13.56 1.29
CA ILE A 52 -9.33 12.48 0.29
C ILE A 52 -10.69 12.30 -0.41
N ALA A 53 -10.69 12.51 -1.73
CA ALA A 53 -11.85 12.37 -2.60
C ALA A 53 -11.60 11.33 -3.69
N ILE A 54 -12.64 10.57 -4.05
CA ILE A 54 -12.55 9.58 -5.14
C ILE A 54 -12.44 10.32 -6.48
N ASP A 55 -11.51 9.90 -7.33
CA ASP A 55 -11.44 10.36 -8.71
C ASP A 55 -12.28 9.48 -9.64
N ARG A 56 -12.92 10.10 -10.62
CA ARG A 56 -13.73 9.42 -11.64
C ARG A 56 -12.92 8.46 -12.51
N LEU A 57 -11.58 8.57 -12.51
CA LEU A 57 -10.66 7.68 -13.22
C LEU A 57 -10.50 6.29 -12.58
N SER A 58 -11.04 6.03 -11.39
CA SER A 58 -10.94 4.73 -10.68
C SER A 58 -11.67 3.57 -11.37
N THR A 59 -11.98 3.65 -12.67
CA THR A 59 -12.90 2.75 -13.38
C THR A 59 -12.22 1.60 -14.12
N ARG A 60 -10.89 1.45 -14.02
CA ARG A 60 -10.15 0.48 -14.84
C ARG A 60 -9.90 -0.79 -14.05
N GLU A 61 -10.92 -1.65 -14.04
CA GLU A 61 -10.72 -3.07 -13.78
C GLU A 61 -9.91 -3.65 -14.93
N ASN A 62 -8.74 -4.20 -14.63
CA ASN A 62 -8.06 -5.13 -15.51
C ASN A 62 -8.14 -6.54 -14.90
N THR A 63 -7.76 -7.58 -15.64
CA THR A 63 -7.95 -8.97 -15.20
C THR A 63 -7.18 -9.33 -13.92
N GLU A 64 -6.22 -8.51 -13.49
CA GLU A 64 -5.32 -8.80 -12.38
C GLU A 64 -5.46 -7.79 -11.22
N PHE A 65 -5.89 -6.56 -11.51
CA PHE A 65 -5.91 -5.43 -10.58
C PHE A 65 -7.13 -4.51 -10.76
N TYR A 66 -7.50 -3.88 -9.67
CA TYR A 66 -8.27 -2.64 -9.62
C TYR A 66 -7.32 -1.44 -9.56
N ASP A 67 -7.28 -0.62 -10.62
CA ASP A 67 -6.58 0.66 -10.61
C ASP A 67 -7.48 1.74 -9.97
N VAL A 68 -7.12 2.19 -8.77
CA VAL A 68 -7.84 3.22 -8.02
C VAL A 68 -7.08 4.54 -8.04
N TYR A 69 -7.80 5.63 -8.28
CA TYR A 69 -7.27 6.99 -8.29
C TYR A 69 -8.02 7.86 -7.27
N LEU A 70 -7.27 8.49 -6.36
CA LEU A 70 -7.82 9.41 -5.35
C LEU A 70 -7.24 10.80 -5.56
N ARG A 71 -8.04 11.84 -5.39
CA ARG A 71 -7.56 13.21 -5.23
C ARG A 71 -7.31 13.47 -3.76
N VAL A 72 -6.18 14.09 -3.48
CA VAL A 72 -5.76 14.43 -2.12
C VAL A 72 -5.40 15.91 -2.05
N SER A 73 -5.72 16.56 -0.93
CA SER A 73 -5.40 17.97 -0.74
C SER A 73 -5.25 18.29 0.73
N ASP A 74 -4.26 19.13 1.05
CA ASP A 74 -4.11 19.77 2.35
C ASP A 74 -4.25 21.30 2.18
N LYS A 75 -3.90 22.07 3.22
CA LYS A 75 -4.00 23.55 3.17
C LYS A 75 -3.07 24.21 2.15
N ASP A 76 -1.96 23.57 1.79
CA ASP A 76 -0.90 24.12 0.96
C ASP A 76 -0.73 23.36 -0.37
N HIS A 77 -1.17 22.11 -0.46
CA HIS A 77 -0.90 21.20 -1.57
C HIS A 77 -2.17 20.55 -2.12
N ASN A 78 -2.13 20.26 -3.43
CA ASN A 78 -3.12 19.45 -4.11
C ASN A 78 -2.40 18.39 -4.93
N GLY A 79 -2.89 17.16 -4.82
CA GLY A 79 -2.24 15.99 -5.37
C GLY A 79 -3.22 14.89 -5.73
N TRP A 80 -2.65 13.74 -6.04
CA TRP A 80 -3.41 12.54 -6.34
C TRP A 80 -2.64 11.30 -5.92
N VAL A 81 -3.37 10.21 -5.73
CA VAL A 81 -2.85 8.90 -5.36
C VAL A 81 -3.21 7.90 -6.44
N ARG A 82 -2.25 7.07 -6.83
CA ARG A 82 -2.47 5.86 -7.64
C ARG A 82 -2.32 4.64 -6.78
N CYS A 83 -3.23 3.71 -6.94
CA CYS A 83 -3.29 2.49 -6.16
C CYS A 83 -3.60 1.33 -7.08
N GLN A 84 -2.83 0.25 -6.98
CA GLN A 84 -3.14 -1.02 -7.64
C GLN A 84 -3.50 -2.03 -6.57
N VAL A 85 -4.75 -2.47 -6.57
CA VAL A 85 -5.24 -3.51 -5.65
C VAL A 85 -5.43 -4.78 -6.45
N THR A 86 -4.73 -5.85 -6.09
CA THR A 86 -4.90 -7.15 -6.71
C THR A 86 -6.30 -7.71 -6.44
N GLN A 87 -6.73 -8.67 -7.26
CA GLN A 87 -8.01 -9.38 -7.07
C GLN A 87 -8.07 -10.18 -5.75
N ASP A 88 -6.92 -10.60 -5.18
CA ASP A 88 -6.84 -11.20 -3.84
C ASP A 88 -6.78 -10.17 -2.70
N GLY A 89 -6.85 -8.87 -3.03
CA GLY A 89 -7.06 -7.78 -2.10
C GLY A 89 -5.81 -7.16 -1.49
N TYR A 90 -4.64 -7.46 -2.06
CA TYR A 90 -3.38 -6.83 -1.68
C TYR A 90 -3.16 -5.53 -2.47
N ILE A 91 -2.81 -4.44 -1.80
CA ILE A 91 -2.33 -3.22 -2.46
C ILE A 91 -0.93 -3.53 -2.96
N ASP A 92 -0.74 -3.78 -4.26
CA ASP A 92 0.57 -4.05 -4.86
C ASP A 92 1.39 -2.77 -5.05
N GLU A 93 0.71 -1.69 -5.41
CA GLU A 93 1.30 -0.37 -5.60
C GLU A 93 0.46 0.71 -4.91
N HIS A 94 1.12 1.63 -4.21
CA HIS A 94 0.52 2.86 -3.71
C HIS A 94 1.53 4.00 -3.87
N ARG A 95 1.17 5.02 -4.64
CA ARG A 95 2.01 6.19 -4.88
C ARG A 95 1.23 7.48 -4.70
N VAL A 96 1.87 8.44 -4.05
CA VAL A 96 1.35 9.78 -3.82
C VAL A 96 2.10 10.77 -4.70
N TYR A 97 1.39 11.72 -5.30
CA TYR A 97 1.95 12.75 -6.17
C TYR A 97 1.47 14.14 -5.76
N GLY A 98 2.35 15.14 -5.83
CA GLY A 98 1.98 16.55 -5.62
C GLY A 98 1.65 16.90 -4.16
N MET A 99 1.99 16.01 -3.23
CA MET A 99 1.88 16.23 -1.78
C MET A 99 3.27 16.33 -1.17
N ARG A 100 3.37 16.87 0.05
CA ARG A 100 4.65 16.93 0.80
C ARG A 100 5.30 15.55 1.00
N HIS A 101 4.48 14.49 1.10
CA HIS A 101 4.92 13.09 1.17
C HIS A 101 4.69 12.40 -0.18
N GLU A 102 5.37 12.85 -1.23
CA GLU A 102 5.30 12.23 -2.55
C GLU A 102 6.19 10.99 -2.68
N GLY A 103 5.82 10.07 -3.57
CA GLY A 103 6.55 8.84 -3.85
C GLY A 103 5.79 7.56 -3.46
N PRO A 104 6.44 6.40 -3.58
CA PRO A 104 5.87 5.13 -3.14
C PRO A 104 5.78 5.10 -1.61
N SER A 105 4.61 4.74 -1.07
CA SER A 105 4.43 4.60 0.38
C SER A 105 5.08 3.35 0.99
N ILE A 106 5.60 2.46 0.14
CA ILE A 106 6.30 1.22 0.52
C ILE A 106 7.65 1.51 1.21
N PHE A 107 8.12 2.76 1.20
CA PHE A 107 9.42 3.18 1.75
C PHE A 107 9.32 4.38 2.71
N SER A 108 8.14 4.68 3.24
CA SER A 108 7.99 5.77 4.21
C SER A 108 8.40 5.28 5.60
N PHE A 109 9.67 5.55 5.97
CA PHE A 109 10.22 5.38 7.32
C PHE A 109 10.32 6.73 8.02
#